data_AF-A0A3Q3K7Y8-F1
#
_entry.id   AF-A0A3Q3K7Y8-F1
#
_cell.length_a   1.000
_cell.length_b   1.000
_cell.length_c   1.000
_cell.angle_alpha   90.00
_cell.angle_beta   90.00
_cell.angle_gamma   90.00
#
_symmetry.space_group_name_H-M   'P 1'
#
loop_
_entity.id
_entity.type
_entity.pdbx_description
1 polymer ?
#
loop_
_entity_poly.entity_id
_entity_poly.type
_entity_poly.pdbx_seq_one_letter_code
_entity_poly.pdbx_strand_id
1 'polypeptide(L)'
;MASAALKVAVTGLSRCSPLIRLRAHSMTASLHQSVPGSLWKLGRLNHIAIAVPDIERATALYRDVLGATVSDKVPLPEHGVYTVFVELGNTKLELLHPLGEKSPIAGFLQKNKSGGMHHICIEVDDINAAIADLKAKNIRTLSAEPRIGAHGKPVMFLHPKDCDGVLVELEAA
;
A
#
# COMPACT_ATOMS: atom_id res chain seq x y z
N MET A 1 -40.91 -4.92 -59.29
CA MET A 1 -42.07 -4.37 -60.03
C MET A 1 -43.15 -4.07 -59.00
N ALA A 2 -43.11 -2.90 -58.39
CA ALA A 2 -44.12 -1.81 -58.53
C ALA A 2 -44.79 -1.64 -57.16
N SER A 3 -45.16 -0.48 -56.64
CA SER A 3 -45.08 0.92 -57.04
C SER A 3 -45.20 1.76 -55.76
N ALA A 4 -44.59 2.94 -55.78
CA ALA A 4 -44.73 3.96 -54.75
C ALA A 4 -46.10 4.67 -54.80
N ALA A 5 -46.47 5.30 -53.67
CA ALA A 5 -46.91 6.71 -53.52
C ALA A 5 -48.06 6.86 -52.52
N LEU A 6 -47.90 7.75 -51.53
CA LEU A 6 -48.63 9.04 -51.38
C LEU A 6 -48.24 9.65 -50.00
N LYS A 7 -47.47 10.76 -49.97
CA LYS A 7 -47.86 12.17 -49.66
C LYS A 7 -48.88 12.32 -48.51
N VAL A 8 -48.87 13.30 -47.61
CA VAL A 8 -48.08 14.50 -47.20
C VAL A 8 -48.88 15.02 -45.99
N ALA A 9 -48.26 15.57 -44.94
CA ALA A 9 -48.67 16.84 -44.31
C ALA A 9 -47.81 17.17 -43.08
N VAL A 10 -47.12 18.30 -43.20
CA VAL A 10 -46.32 19.01 -42.21
C VAL A 10 -47.25 19.82 -41.32
N THR A 11 -47.01 19.88 -40.01
CA THR A 11 -47.17 21.12 -39.20
C THR A 11 -46.68 20.90 -37.77
N GLY A 12 -45.96 21.87 -37.21
CA GLY A 12 -45.94 22.09 -35.77
C GLY A 12 -44.56 22.08 -35.11
N LEU A 13 -43.89 23.24 -35.15
CA LEU A 13 -42.70 23.53 -34.37
C LEU A 13 -42.95 23.33 -32.87
N SER A 14 -41.98 22.77 -32.15
CA SER A 14 -41.48 23.42 -30.94
C SER A 14 -40.07 22.93 -30.62
N ARG A 15 -39.14 23.88 -30.59
CA ARG A 15 -37.75 23.66 -30.17
C ARG A 15 -37.72 23.46 -28.65
N CYS A 16 -37.32 22.28 -28.20
CA CYS A 16 -36.83 22.10 -26.84
C CYS A 16 -35.43 21.51 -26.91
N SER A 17 -34.42 22.36 -26.73
CA SER A 17 -33.05 21.94 -26.44
C SER A 17 -33.04 21.16 -25.13
N PRO A 18 -32.40 19.98 -25.04
CA PRO A 18 -32.10 19.41 -23.75
C PRO A 18 -30.97 20.23 -23.12
N LEU A 19 -31.30 20.95 -22.05
CA LEU A 19 -30.33 21.55 -21.14
C LEU A 19 -29.33 20.46 -20.71
N ILE A 20 -28.09 20.58 -21.18
CA ILE A 20 -26.96 19.83 -20.63
C ILE A 20 -26.83 20.26 -19.17
N ARG A 21 -27.29 19.40 -18.26
CA ARG A 21 -27.14 19.61 -16.82
C ARG A 21 -25.68 19.31 -16.49
N LEU A 22 -24.81 20.32 -16.55
CA LEU A 22 -23.47 20.21 -15.97
C LEU A 22 -23.65 19.89 -14.48
N ARG A 23 -23.37 18.64 -14.09
CA ARG A 23 -23.11 18.31 -12.69
C ARG A 23 -21.83 19.05 -12.33
N ALA A 24 -21.97 20.16 -11.62
CA ALA A 24 -20.87 20.74 -10.86
C ALA A 24 -20.36 19.63 -9.93
N HIS A 25 -19.19 19.08 -10.24
CA HIS A 25 -18.48 18.25 -9.28
C HIS A 25 -18.10 19.17 -8.13
N SER A 26 -18.80 19.02 -7.02
CA SER A 26 -18.40 19.63 -5.77
C SER A 26 -17.01 19.10 -5.44
N MET A 27 -15.99 19.90 -5.73
CA MET A 27 -14.63 19.70 -5.23
C MET A 27 -14.68 20.00 -3.73
N THR A 28 -15.24 19.08 -2.94
CA THR A 28 -14.96 19.06 -1.51
C THR A 28 -13.49 18.72 -1.39
N ALA A 29 -12.65 19.74 -1.23
CA ALA A 29 -11.29 19.56 -0.77
C ALA A 29 -11.35 18.68 0.48
N SER A 30 -10.71 17.51 0.41
CA SER A 30 -10.57 16.63 1.56
C SER A 30 -9.84 17.42 2.63
N LEU A 31 -10.55 17.77 3.70
CA LEU A 31 -9.94 18.36 4.89
C LEU A 31 -9.07 17.27 5.50
N HIS A 32 -7.77 17.36 5.22
CA HIS A 32 -6.75 16.53 5.85
C HIS A 32 -6.70 16.93 7.33
N GLN A 33 -7.57 16.33 8.14
CA GLN A 33 -7.55 16.54 9.59
C GLN A 33 -6.40 15.71 10.15
N SER A 34 -5.22 16.33 10.22
CA SER A 34 -4.15 15.85 11.09
C SER A 34 -4.69 15.72 12.51
N VAL A 35 -4.29 14.67 13.24
CA VAL A 35 -4.62 14.51 14.66
C VAL A 35 -4.20 15.79 15.41
N PRO A 36 -5.14 16.54 16.03
CA PRO A 36 -4.81 17.80 16.69
C PRO A 36 -3.70 17.59 17.73
N GLY A 37 -2.60 18.33 17.61
CA GLY A 37 -1.46 18.26 18.53
C GLY A 37 -0.42 17.17 18.23
N SER A 38 -0.50 16.47 17.09
CA SER A 38 0.58 15.57 16.67
C SER A 38 1.83 16.36 16.27
N LEU A 39 2.98 16.04 16.86
CA LEU A 39 4.29 16.64 16.55
C LEU A 39 4.93 16.06 15.28
N TRP A 40 4.22 15.17 14.59
CA TRP A 40 4.65 14.44 13.40
C TRP A 40 3.44 14.15 12.50
N LYS A 41 3.69 13.86 11.22
CA LYS A 41 2.68 13.60 10.19
C LYS A 41 2.83 12.19 9.64
N LEU A 42 1.68 11.55 9.47
CA LEU A 42 1.59 10.28 8.75
C LEU A 42 1.63 10.55 7.23
N GLY A 43 2.55 9.86 6.55
CA GLY A 43 2.83 10.01 5.13
C GLY A 43 2.11 8.97 4.27
N ARG A 44 2.71 8.69 3.12
CA ARG A 44 2.20 7.69 2.17
C ARG A 44 2.51 6.27 2.63
N LEU A 45 1.78 5.31 2.07
CA LEU A 45 2.14 3.90 2.15
C LEU A 45 3.43 3.67 1.33
N ASN A 46 4.50 3.26 2.01
CA ASN A 46 5.77 2.95 1.39
C ASN A 46 5.67 1.61 0.63
N HIS A 47 5.29 0.55 1.34
CA HIS A 47 5.12 -0.78 0.78
C HIS A 47 4.16 -1.66 1.58
N ILE A 48 3.75 -2.78 0.96
CA ILE A 48 3.11 -3.92 1.63
C ILE A 48 4.06 -5.12 1.54
N ALA A 49 4.44 -5.67 2.69
CA ALA A 49 5.33 -6.82 2.73
C ALA A 49 4.55 -8.12 2.68
N ILE A 50 5.00 -9.06 1.84
CA ILE A 50 4.42 -10.37 1.64
C ILE A 50 5.49 -11.42 1.91
N ALA A 51 5.32 -12.21 2.97
CA ALA A 51 6.19 -13.34 3.22
C ALA A 51 5.84 -14.48 2.25
N VAL A 52 6.83 -14.97 1.51
CA VAL A 52 6.65 -15.99 0.47
C VAL A 52 7.51 -17.23 0.75
N PRO A 53 6.97 -18.45 0.53
CA PRO A 53 7.71 -19.69 0.76
C PRO A 53 8.77 -19.98 -0.32
N ASP A 54 8.68 -19.32 -1.47
CA ASP A 54 9.59 -19.43 -2.61
C ASP A 54 9.61 -18.06 -3.30
N ILE A 55 10.74 -17.35 -3.21
CA ILE A 55 10.83 -15.96 -3.69
C ILE A 55 10.98 -15.90 -5.20
N GLU A 56 11.59 -16.90 -5.83
CA GLU A 56 11.78 -17.03 -7.27
C GLU A 56 10.43 -17.28 -7.96
N ARG A 57 9.62 -18.20 -7.43
CA ARG A 57 8.26 -18.45 -7.91
C ARG A 57 7.37 -17.22 -7.75
N ALA A 58 7.46 -16.54 -6.60
CA ALA A 58 6.68 -15.32 -6.37
C ALA A 58 7.12 -14.18 -7.31
N THR A 59 8.43 -14.00 -7.50
CA THR A 59 9.01 -13.03 -8.44
C THR A 59 8.50 -13.28 -9.86
N ALA A 60 8.57 -14.54 -10.33
CA ALA A 60 8.09 -14.91 -11.66
C ALA A 60 6.59 -14.66 -11.84
N LEU A 61 5.76 -14.90 -10.80
CA LEU A 61 4.33 -14.58 -10.85
C LEU A 61 4.11 -13.08 -11.13
N TYR A 62 4.74 -12.20 -10.36
CA TYR A 62 4.52 -10.76 -10.52
C TYR A 62 5.12 -10.23 -11.83
N ARG A 63 6.31 -10.69 -12.21
CA ARG A 63 7.01 -10.23 -13.42
C ARG A 63 6.41 -10.82 -14.70
N ASP A 64 6.31 -12.14 -14.79
CA ASP A 64 6.08 -12.85 -16.04
C ASP A 64 4.59 -13.08 -16.32
N VAL A 65 3.77 -13.21 -15.27
CA VAL A 65 2.32 -13.47 -15.40
C VAL A 65 1.52 -12.18 -15.25
N LEU A 66 1.82 -11.38 -14.24
CA LEU A 66 1.08 -10.13 -13.96
C LEU A 66 1.68 -8.90 -14.66
N GLY A 67 2.88 -9.02 -15.25
CA GLY A 67 3.50 -7.98 -16.06
C GLY A 67 4.05 -6.78 -15.29
N ALA A 68 4.32 -6.94 -13.98
CA ALA A 68 4.90 -5.88 -13.17
C ALA A 68 6.41 -5.71 -13.42
N THR A 69 6.93 -4.52 -13.13
CA THR A 69 8.37 -4.31 -13.04
C THR A 69 8.84 -4.83 -11.67
N VAL A 70 9.84 -5.71 -11.67
CA VAL A 70 10.31 -6.40 -10.46
C VAL A 70 11.82 -6.30 -10.36
N SER A 71 12.35 -6.01 -9.16
CA SER A 71 13.78 -5.91 -8.91
C SER A 71 14.47 -7.28 -8.88
N ASP A 72 15.81 -7.26 -8.85
CA ASP A 72 16.58 -8.43 -8.47
C ASP A 72 16.36 -8.80 -7.00
N LYS A 73 16.67 -10.07 -6.68
CA LYS A 73 16.69 -10.58 -5.31
C LYS A 73 17.92 -10.06 -4.56
N VAL A 74 17.69 -9.38 -3.44
CA VAL A 74 18.75 -8.80 -2.60
C VAL A 74 18.80 -9.52 -1.25
N PRO A 75 19.98 -10.03 -0.82
CA PRO A 75 20.16 -10.53 0.54
C PRO A 75 20.29 -9.37 1.54
N LEU A 76 19.56 -9.47 2.66
CA LEU A 76 19.67 -8.55 3.80
C LEU A 76 19.99 -9.35 5.07
N PRO A 77 21.27 -9.75 5.28
CA PRO A 77 21.65 -10.62 6.39
C PRO A 77 21.32 -10.05 7.78
N GLU A 78 21.44 -8.73 7.95
CA GLU A 78 21.12 -8.05 9.23
C GLU A 78 19.63 -8.15 9.60
N HIS A 79 18.76 -8.31 8.58
CA HIS A 79 17.32 -8.50 8.76
C HIS A 79 16.90 -9.96 8.66
N GLY A 80 17.82 -10.86 8.29
CA GLY A 80 17.55 -12.28 8.12
C GLY A 80 16.53 -12.57 7.02
N VAL A 81 16.50 -11.77 5.95
CA VAL A 81 15.61 -11.98 4.80
C VAL A 81 16.32 -11.76 3.46
N TYR A 82 15.82 -12.41 2.42
CA TYR A 82 15.92 -11.94 1.05
C TYR A 82 14.72 -11.04 0.75
N THR A 83 14.93 -10.01 -0.06
CA THR A 83 13.88 -9.10 -0.53
C THR A 83 13.86 -9.01 -2.06
N VAL A 84 12.67 -8.82 -2.62
CA VAL A 84 12.40 -8.46 -4.02
C VAL A 84 11.29 -7.41 -4.03
N PHE A 85 11.48 -6.32 -4.77
CA PHE A 85 10.50 -5.26 -4.89
C PHE A 85 9.68 -5.38 -6.18
N VAL A 86 8.35 -5.28 -6.06
CA VAL A 86 7.42 -5.18 -7.18
C VAL A 86 6.90 -3.75 -7.26
N GLU A 87 7.16 -3.08 -8.37
CA GLU A 87 6.78 -1.68 -8.60
C GLU A 87 5.35 -1.57 -9.13
N LEU A 88 4.50 -0.79 -8.43
CA LEU A 88 3.11 -0.55 -8.81
C LEU A 88 2.82 0.92 -9.16
N GLY A 89 3.84 1.76 -9.17
CA GLY A 89 3.75 3.20 -9.45
C GLY A 89 3.36 4.03 -8.23
N ASN A 90 2.25 3.71 -7.55
CA ASN A 90 1.81 4.46 -6.36
C ASN A 90 2.42 3.95 -5.04
N THR A 91 2.88 2.70 -5.01
CA THR A 91 3.52 2.03 -3.88
C THR A 91 4.28 0.80 -4.38
N LYS A 92 4.83 -0.01 -3.46
CA LYS A 92 5.54 -1.26 -3.78
C LYS A 92 4.95 -2.45 -3.03
N LEU A 93 5.12 -3.64 -3.59
CA LEU A 93 5.10 -4.86 -2.78
C LEU A 93 6.53 -5.28 -2.47
N GLU A 94 6.78 -5.66 -1.23
CA GLU A 94 8.05 -6.23 -0.81
C GLU A 94 7.87 -7.73 -0.58
N LEU A 95 8.46 -8.56 -1.45
CA LEU A 95 8.44 -10.01 -1.29
C LEU A 95 9.58 -10.43 -0.38
N LEU A 96 9.25 -11.06 0.74
CA LEU A 96 10.23 -11.46 1.75
C LEU A 96 10.34 -12.98 1.84
N HIS A 97 11.57 -13.47 1.88
CA HIS A 97 11.86 -14.88 2.14
C HIS A 97 12.95 -15.04 3.20
N PRO A 98 12.87 -16.04 4.11
CA PRO A 98 13.88 -16.24 5.14
C PRO A 98 15.30 -16.32 4.58
N LEU A 99 16.22 -15.63 5.23
CA LEU A 99 17.66 -15.79 5.08
C LEU A 99 18.26 -16.17 6.43
N GLY A 100 18.81 -17.37 6.51
CA GLY A 100 19.35 -17.93 7.75
C GLY A 100 18.27 -18.52 8.69
N GLU A 101 18.73 -19.30 9.67
CA GLU A 101 17.86 -20.08 10.56
C GLU A 101 17.06 -19.21 11.54
N LYS A 102 17.53 -17.99 11.83
CA LYS A 102 16.94 -17.05 12.80
C LYS A 102 16.11 -15.94 12.15
N SER A 103 15.66 -16.15 10.91
CA SER A 103 14.83 -15.17 10.21
C SER A 103 13.58 -14.80 11.01
N PRO A 104 13.25 -13.50 11.16
CA PRO A 104 12.08 -13.06 11.92
C PRO A 104 10.76 -13.55 11.32
N ILE A 105 10.73 -13.81 10.01
CA ILE A 105 9.52 -14.25 9.30
C ILE A 105 9.40 -15.78 9.20
N ALA A 106 10.38 -16.55 9.68
CA ALA A 106 10.36 -18.02 9.63
C ALA A 106 9.14 -18.58 10.38
N GLY A 107 8.85 -18.07 11.58
CA GLY A 107 7.68 -18.48 12.35
C GLY A 107 6.35 -18.13 11.67
N PHE A 108 6.30 -17.03 10.91
CA PHE A 108 5.13 -16.67 10.12
C PHE A 108 4.88 -17.69 9.00
N LEU A 109 5.90 -18.04 8.22
CA LEU A 109 5.78 -19.04 7.14
C LEU A 109 5.55 -20.46 7.67
N GLN A 110 5.99 -20.75 8.90
CA GLN A 110 5.64 -22.02 9.54
C GLN A 110 4.13 -22.15 9.78
N LYS A 111 3.46 -21.06 10.15
CA LYS A 111 2.00 -21.01 10.34
C LYS A 111 1.26 -20.87 9.02
N ASN A 112 1.80 -20.06 8.11
CA ASN A 112 1.22 -19.73 6.81
C ASN A 112 2.04 -20.37 5.68
N LYS A 113 1.86 -21.68 5.47
CA LYS A 113 2.71 -22.47 4.54
C LYS A 113 2.70 -21.96 3.10
N SER A 114 1.62 -21.32 2.67
CA SER A 114 1.48 -20.77 1.31
C SER A 114 2.00 -19.33 1.18
N GLY A 115 2.50 -18.73 2.27
CA GLY A 115 2.81 -17.31 2.35
C GLY A 115 1.61 -16.47 2.80
N GLY A 116 1.78 -15.14 2.80
CA GLY A 116 0.73 -14.18 3.13
C GLY A 116 1.26 -12.77 3.37
N MET A 117 0.35 -11.79 3.44
CA MET A 117 0.69 -10.43 3.85
C MET A 117 1.23 -10.44 5.27
N HIS A 118 2.39 -9.84 5.47
CA HIS A 118 3.10 -9.85 6.74
C HIS A 118 2.93 -8.53 7.49
N HIS A 119 3.18 -7.41 6.81
CA HIS A 119 3.08 -6.08 7.40
C HIS A 119 2.83 -5.01 6.34
N ILE A 120 2.47 -3.81 6.78
CA ILE A 120 2.44 -2.60 5.96
C ILE A 120 3.46 -1.62 6.49
N CYS A 121 4.05 -0.81 5.61
CA CYS A 121 5.00 0.22 5.99
C CYS A 121 4.48 1.60 5.57
N ILE A 122 4.40 2.52 6.53
CA ILE A 122 3.90 3.88 6.33
C ILE A 122 5.00 4.88 6.69
N GLU A 123 5.19 5.87 5.83
CA GLU A 123 6.19 6.90 6.07
C GLU A 123 5.76 7.87 7.17
N VAL A 124 6.73 8.41 7.90
CA VAL A 124 6.54 9.51 8.85
C VAL A 124 7.62 10.57 8.65
N ASP A 125 7.26 11.84 8.84
CA ASP A 125 8.18 12.96 8.64
C ASP A 125 9.25 13.08 9.74
N ASP A 126 8.93 12.69 10.97
CA ASP A 126 9.88 12.56 12.09
C ASP A 126 9.59 11.29 12.90
N ILE A 127 10.43 10.26 12.67
CA ILE A 127 10.31 8.96 13.33
C ILE A 127 10.54 9.04 14.84
N ASN A 128 11.40 9.94 15.32
CA ASN A 128 11.70 10.07 16.75
C ASN A 128 10.54 10.73 17.48
N ALA A 129 9.98 11.81 16.89
CA ALA A 129 8.77 12.45 17.40
C ALA A 129 7.58 11.48 17.37
N ALA A 130 7.44 10.70 16.31
CA ALA A 130 6.40 9.67 16.19
C ALA A 130 6.47 8.63 17.30
N ILE A 131 7.65 8.06 17.55
CA ILE A 131 7.85 7.04 18.59
C ILE A 131 7.59 7.61 19.98
N ALA A 132 8.08 8.81 20.28
CA ALA A 132 7.89 9.45 21.58
C ALA A 132 6.40 9.70 21.87
N ASP A 133 5.66 10.25 20.90
CA ASP A 133 4.23 10.51 21.01
C ASP A 133 3.41 9.21 21.12
N LEU A 134 3.73 8.18 20.33
CA LEU A 134 3.06 6.87 20.41
C LEU A 134 3.29 6.18 21.76
N LYS A 135 4.51 6.25 22.31
CA LYS A 135 4.81 5.75 23.66
C LYS A 135 4.02 6.51 24.73
N ALA A 136 3.93 7.84 24.64
CA ALA A 136 3.13 8.65 25.55
C ALA A 136 1.62 8.31 25.50
N LYS A 137 1.15 7.86 24.34
CA LYS A 137 -0.22 7.36 24.11
C LYS A 137 -0.42 5.87 24.46
N ASN A 138 0.57 5.22 25.06
CA ASN A 138 0.56 3.79 25.44
C ASN A 138 0.37 2.82 24.26
N ILE A 139 0.83 3.20 23.07
CA ILE A 139 0.88 2.29 21.91
C ILE A 139 2.14 1.43 21.99
N ARG A 140 1.99 0.10 21.90
CA ARG A 140 3.12 -0.83 22.01
C ARG A 140 3.97 -0.82 20.75
N THR A 141 5.27 -0.67 20.94
CA THR A 141 6.29 -0.91 19.92
C THR A 141 6.93 -2.29 20.09
N LEU A 142 7.45 -2.88 19.01
CA LEU A 142 8.15 -4.18 19.08
C LEU A 142 9.59 -4.08 19.55
N SER A 143 10.20 -2.89 19.47
CA SER A 143 11.52 -2.59 20.04
C SER A 143 11.49 -1.33 20.89
N ALA A 144 12.49 -1.21 21.77
CA ALA A 144 12.67 -0.01 22.59
C ALA A 144 13.07 1.19 21.73
N GLU A 145 14.04 0.99 20.83
CA GLU A 145 14.58 2.01 19.93
C GLU A 145 14.34 1.63 18.46
N PRO A 146 14.23 2.62 17.55
CA PRO A 146 14.16 2.36 16.13
C PRO A 146 15.44 1.68 15.64
N ARG A 147 15.29 0.87 14.60
CA ARG A 147 16.40 0.15 13.94
C ARG A 147 16.54 0.66 12.52
N ILE A 148 17.68 0.41 11.89
CA ILE A 148 17.79 0.62 10.45
C ILE A 148 17.01 -0.49 9.75
N GLY A 149 16.12 -0.13 8.83
CA GLY A 149 15.32 -1.04 8.01
C GLY A 149 15.99 -1.37 6.68
N ALA A 150 15.29 -2.14 5.84
CA ALA A 150 15.78 -2.63 4.55
C ALA A 150 16.21 -1.53 3.58
N HIS A 151 15.62 -0.33 3.69
CA HIS A 151 15.94 0.84 2.87
C HIS A 151 17.08 1.71 3.44
N GLY A 152 17.76 1.27 4.50
CA GLY A 152 18.82 2.05 5.15
C GLY A 152 18.31 3.23 5.99
N LYS A 153 17.00 3.28 6.26
CA LYS A 153 16.36 4.33 7.06
C LYS A 153 15.93 3.83 8.44
N PRO A 154 15.78 4.70 9.45
CA PRO A 154 15.21 4.29 10.73
C PRO A 154 13.75 3.84 10.58
N VAL A 155 13.43 2.70 11.20
CA VAL A 155 12.11 2.09 11.23
C VAL A 155 11.71 1.67 12.65
N MET A 156 10.41 1.64 12.90
CA MET A 156 9.81 1.11 14.12
C MET A 156 8.56 0.28 13.81
N PHE A 157 8.44 -0.89 14.43
CA PHE A 157 7.24 -1.71 14.31
C PHE A 157 6.29 -1.50 15.49
N LEU A 158 5.00 -1.33 15.19
CA LEU A 158 3.92 -1.27 16.15
C LEU A 158 3.34 -2.67 16.37
N HIS A 159 2.96 -2.99 17.62
CA HIS A 159 2.43 -4.30 17.94
C HIS A 159 1.01 -4.47 17.35
N PRO A 160 0.69 -5.57 16.64
CA PRO A 160 -0.59 -5.73 15.95
C PRO A 160 -1.84 -5.59 16.82
N LYS A 161 -1.73 -5.95 18.10
CA LYS A 161 -2.81 -5.79 19.09
C LYS A 161 -3.24 -4.33 19.34
N ASP A 162 -2.44 -3.34 18.93
CA ASP A 162 -2.80 -1.91 18.97
C ASP A 162 -3.09 -1.34 17.57
N CYS A 163 -3.11 -2.20 16.54
CA CYS A 163 -3.27 -1.82 15.14
C CYS A 163 -4.28 -2.76 14.45
N ASP A 164 -5.35 -3.13 15.16
CA ASP A 164 -6.46 -3.95 14.65
C ASP A 164 -6.02 -5.27 13.99
N GLY A 165 -4.94 -5.88 14.50
CA GLY A 165 -4.39 -7.14 14.02
C GLY A 165 -3.34 -7.01 12.91
N VAL A 166 -3.05 -5.80 12.43
CA VAL A 166 -2.04 -5.55 11.38
C VAL A 166 -0.70 -5.20 12.01
N LEU A 167 0.38 -5.82 11.54
CA LEU A 167 1.73 -5.37 11.85
C LEU A 167 2.03 -4.11 11.02
N VAL A 168 2.25 -2.98 11.70
CA VAL A 168 2.54 -1.69 11.06
C VAL A 168 3.99 -1.33 11.31
N GLU A 169 4.74 -1.08 10.24
CA GLU A 169 6.04 -0.45 10.25
C GLU A 169 5.87 1.06 10.00
N LEU A 170 6.58 1.87 10.78
CA LEU A 170 6.79 3.28 10.50
C LEU A 170 8.23 3.47 10.03
N GLU A 171 8.41 4.10 8.88
CA GLU A 171 9.73 4.40 8.29
C GLU A 171 9.90 5.92 8.15
N ALA A 172 11.11 6.43 8.40
CA ALA A 172 11.41 7.83 8.12
C ALA A 172 11.28 8.15 6.61
N ALA A 173 10.60 9.26 6.28
CA ALA A 173 10.33 9.68 4.89
C ALA A 173 11.58 9.94 4.04
#